data_AF-A0A847G9E5-F1
#
_entry.id   AF-A0A847G9E5-F1
#
_cell.length_a   1.000
_cell.length_b   1.000
_cell.length_c   1.000
_cell.angle_alpha   90.00
_cell.angle_beta   90.00
_cell.angle_gamma   90.00
#
_symmetry.space_group_name_H-M   'P 1'
#
loop_
_entity.id
_entity.type
_entity.pdbx_description
1 polymer ?
#
loop_
_entity_poly.entity_id
_entity_poly.type
_entity_poly.pdbx_seq_one_letter_code
_entity_poly.pdbx_strand_id
1 'polypeptide(L)'
;SGLEMILRDMRIGRIFEGSSEVMHLIMAREALDTHFKLVMPIMMPKPGQKKSKMSLIMEAAKFYISWYPGTWMPAKSDFGVKKLSGANRGHLAFAAKTSKKLARTLFHTMAKYGPKMEYEQLILGNFVDIGTDLFVMSATLSYAEHLLTQNPGDQTVQDLADLFCKEARKRIAANFKAVKCNHNKMFKKVAGEFMDGKLGWLAQGASNPIPPKYRDWAKNDYDHPAADLAKKD
;
A
#
# COMPACT_ATOMS: atom_id res chain seq x y z
N SER A 1 33.27 -7.75 -9.10
CA SER A 1 33.39 -6.42 -8.46
C SER A 1 32.28 -5.46 -8.87
N GLY A 2 31.96 -5.26 -10.17
CA GLY A 2 30.89 -4.32 -10.60
C GLY A 2 29.45 -4.69 -10.22
N LEU A 3 29.04 -5.96 -10.38
CA LEU A 3 27.69 -6.43 -10.01
C LEU A 3 27.41 -6.33 -8.51
N GLU A 4 28.40 -6.64 -7.68
CA GLU A 4 28.33 -6.48 -6.22
C GLU A 4 28.09 -5.02 -5.85
N MET A 5 28.83 -4.11 -6.48
CA MET A 5 28.68 -2.67 -6.25
C MET A 5 27.27 -2.20 -6.62
N ILE A 6 26.75 -2.61 -7.79
CA ILE A 6 25.38 -2.31 -8.20
C ILE A 6 24.35 -2.84 -7.19
N LEU A 7 24.50 -4.09 -6.72
CA LEU A 7 23.57 -4.67 -5.73
C LEU A 7 23.59 -3.93 -4.39
N ARG A 8 24.78 -3.51 -3.94
CA ARG A 8 24.95 -2.70 -2.73
C ARG A 8 24.30 -1.33 -2.90
N ASP A 9 24.54 -0.69 -4.03
CA ASP A 9 24.01 0.65 -4.32
C ASP A 9 22.49 0.61 -4.49
N MET A 10 21.91 -0.43 -5.11
CA MET A 10 20.44 -0.58 -5.25
C MET A 10 19.71 -0.76 -3.91
N ARG A 11 20.38 -1.25 -2.85
CA ARG A 11 19.75 -1.43 -1.54
C ARG A 11 19.34 -0.09 -0.92
N ILE A 12 20.12 0.96 -1.18
CA ILE A 12 19.91 2.29 -0.61
C ILE A 12 18.65 2.98 -1.15
N GLY A 13 18.28 2.66 -2.40
CA GLY A 13 17.11 3.22 -3.08
C GLY A 13 15.77 2.86 -2.44
N ARG A 14 15.73 1.88 -1.52
CA ARG A 14 14.52 1.55 -0.76
C ARG A 14 14.35 2.32 0.56
N ILE A 15 15.32 3.17 0.91
CA ILE A 15 15.43 3.81 2.23
C ILE A 15 15.42 5.34 2.16
N PHE A 16 16.24 5.97 1.31
CA PHE A 16 16.58 7.40 1.46
C PHE A 16 15.50 8.39 1.01
N GLU A 17 14.70 8.07 0.00
CA GLU A 17 13.63 8.97 -0.50
C GLU A 17 12.29 8.76 0.24
N GLY A 18 12.39 8.23 1.46
CA GLY A 18 11.30 7.59 2.19
C GLY A 18 11.47 6.08 2.13
N SER A 19 11.45 5.43 3.30
CA SER A 19 11.41 3.96 3.31
C SER A 19 10.21 3.50 2.50
N SER A 20 10.35 2.38 1.80
CA SER A 20 9.24 1.81 1.02
C SER A 20 7.99 1.68 1.90
N GLU A 21 8.14 1.26 3.16
CA GLU A 21 7.09 1.16 4.14
C GLU A 21 6.39 2.51 4.43
N VAL A 22 7.14 3.59 4.61
CA VAL A 22 6.56 4.93 4.82
C VAL A 22 5.81 5.42 3.58
N MET A 23 6.36 5.20 2.39
CA MET A 23 5.66 5.53 1.14
C MET A 23 4.34 4.76 1.02
N HIS A 24 4.31 3.48 1.41
CA HIS A 24 3.07 2.70 1.45
C HIS A 24 2.03 3.33 2.38
N LEU A 25 2.43 3.77 3.57
CA LEU A 25 1.50 4.42 4.49
C LEU A 25 0.97 5.76 3.96
N ILE A 26 1.81 6.55 3.30
CA ILE A 26 1.39 7.82 2.69
C ILE A 26 0.39 7.56 1.56
N MET A 27 0.68 6.63 0.64
CA MET A 27 -0.22 6.25 -0.44
C MET A 27 -1.55 5.70 0.09
N ALA A 28 -1.49 4.84 1.11
CA ALA A 28 -2.69 4.30 1.74
C ALA A 28 -3.54 5.39 2.39
N ARG A 29 -2.91 6.34 3.08
CA ARG A 29 -3.60 7.48 3.69
C ARG A 29 -4.28 8.35 2.64
N GLU A 30 -3.58 8.68 1.56
CA GLU A 30 -4.13 9.48 0.47
C GLU A 30 -5.32 8.78 -0.20
N ALA A 31 -5.23 7.46 -0.41
CA ALA A 31 -6.32 6.67 -0.96
C ALA A 31 -7.59 6.66 -0.07
N LEU A 32 -7.43 6.85 1.25
CA LEU A 32 -8.53 6.88 2.22
C LEU A 32 -9.02 8.29 2.54
N ASP A 33 -8.25 9.33 2.20
CA ASP A 33 -8.47 10.70 2.65
C ASP A 33 -9.84 11.26 2.23
N THR A 34 -10.28 10.97 1.01
CA THR A 34 -11.63 11.37 0.53
C THR A 34 -12.74 10.83 1.44
N HIS A 35 -12.62 9.58 1.89
CA HIS A 35 -13.60 8.95 2.75
C HIS A 35 -13.49 9.45 4.20
N PHE A 36 -12.26 9.63 4.71
CA PHE A 36 -12.06 10.17 6.05
C PHE A 36 -12.55 11.61 6.18
N LYS A 37 -12.37 12.46 5.18
CA LYS A 37 -12.91 13.83 5.16
C LYS A 37 -14.43 13.87 5.33
N LEU A 38 -15.16 12.87 4.81
CA LEU A 38 -16.61 12.77 4.95
C LEU A 38 -17.03 12.16 6.29
N VAL A 39 -16.30 11.15 6.80
CA VAL A 39 -16.72 10.36 7.95
C VAL A 39 -16.20 10.92 9.29
N MET A 40 -14.98 11.46 9.32
CA MET A 40 -14.35 11.96 10.55
C MET A 40 -15.12 13.09 11.24
N PRO A 41 -15.67 14.11 10.53
CA PRO A 41 -16.47 15.16 11.18
C PRO A 41 -17.77 14.65 11.84
N ILE A 42 -18.26 13.48 11.42
CA ILE A 42 -19.46 12.83 11.98
C ILE A 42 -19.10 11.99 13.21
N MET A 43 -17.97 11.27 13.15
CA MET A 43 -17.50 10.39 14.23
C MET A 43 -16.80 11.13 15.36
N MET A 44 -15.97 12.13 15.03
CA MET A 44 -15.15 12.88 15.96
C MET A 44 -15.36 14.39 15.72
N PRO A 45 -16.51 14.94 16.16
CA PRO A 45 -16.80 16.36 15.95
C PRO A 45 -15.82 17.24 16.73
N LYS A 46 -15.31 18.29 16.09
CA LYS A 46 -14.36 19.23 16.70
C LYS A 46 -15.11 20.34 17.46
N PRO A 47 -14.54 20.90 18.56
CA PRO A 47 -15.07 22.11 19.17
C PRO A 47 -15.14 23.25 18.13
N GLY A 48 -16.29 23.92 18.02
CA GLY A 48 -16.50 25.01 17.05
C GLY A 48 -16.93 24.57 15.63
N GLN A 49 -17.34 23.31 15.45
CA GLN A 49 -17.80 22.80 14.16
C GLN A 49 -19.08 23.52 13.68
N LYS A 50 -18.96 24.31 12.61
CA LYS A 50 -20.04 25.15 12.06
C LYS A 50 -21.20 24.35 11.45
N LYS A 51 -20.90 23.17 10.90
CA LYS A 51 -21.92 22.30 10.28
C LYS A 51 -22.55 21.41 11.34
N SER A 52 -23.88 21.33 11.33
CA SER A 52 -24.60 20.40 12.20
C SER A 52 -24.27 18.95 11.82
N LYS A 53 -24.36 18.05 12.80
CA LYS A 53 -24.15 16.61 12.55
C LYS A 53 -25.09 16.06 11.46
N MET A 54 -26.33 16.56 11.42
CA MET A 54 -27.33 16.16 10.43
C MET A 54 -26.93 16.55 9.01
N SER A 55 -26.41 17.77 8.79
CA SER A 55 -26.00 18.20 7.46
C SER A 55 -24.81 17.39 6.92
N LEU A 56 -23.86 17.05 7.80
CA LEU A 56 -22.72 16.20 7.44
C LEU A 56 -23.14 14.77 7.08
N ILE A 57 -24.08 14.19 7.84
CA ILE A 57 -24.64 12.87 7.50
C ILE A 57 -25.32 12.93 6.13
N MET A 58 -26.07 13.99 5.83
CA MET A 58 -26.74 14.15 4.55
C MET A 58 -25.74 14.30 3.38
N GLU A 59 -24.66 15.06 3.57
CA GLU A 59 -23.57 15.19 2.59
C GLU A 59 -22.87 13.85 2.33
N ALA A 60 -22.52 13.12 3.39
CA ALA A 60 -21.93 11.79 3.28
C ALA A 60 -22.89 10.81 2.59
N ALA A 61 -24.17 10.80 2.97
CA ALA A 61 -25.19 9.95 2.35
C ALA A 61 -25.32 10.23 0.85
N LYS A 62 -25.40 11.51 0.46
CA LYS A 62 -25.47 11.92 -0.96
C LYS A 62 -24.28 11.40 -1.76
N PHE A 63 -23.07 11.50 -1.21
CA PHE A 63 -21.86 10.95 -1.84
C PHE A 63 -21.95 9.43 -1.99
N TYR A 64 -22.22 8.70 -0.90
CA TYR A 64 -22.17 7.24 -0.90
C TYR A 64 -23.30 6.59 -1.69
N ILE A 65 -24.49 7.20 -1.75
CA ILE A 65 -25.62 6.73 -2.59
C ILE A 65 -25.23 6.71 -4.08
N SER A 66 -24.43 7.68 -4.54
CA SER A 66 -23.97 7.72 -5.92
C SER A 66 -22.73 6.84 -6.15
N TRP A 67 -21.73 6.98 -5.28
CA TRP A 67 -20.43 6.35 -5.45
C TRP A 67 -20.48 4.83 -5.26
N TYR A 68 -21.13 4.34 -4.19
CA TYR A 68 -21.07 2.93 -3.81
C TYR A 68 -21.69 2.01 -4.88
N PRO A 69 -22.90 2.25 -5.42
CA PRO A 69 -23.43 1.45 -6.52
C PRO A 69 -22.53 1.47 -7.77
N GLY A 70 -21.90 2.60 -8.08
CA GLY A 70 -20.97 2.73 -9.21
C GLY A 70 -19.78 1.77 -9.16
N THR A 71 -19.37 1.35 -7.95
CA THR A 71 -18.32 0.35 -7.75
C THR A 71 -18.75 -1.09 -8.06
N TRP A 72 -20.05 -1.36 -8.11
CA TRP A 72 -20.62 -2.67 -8.50
C TRP A 72 -20.97 -2.73 -9.98
N MET A 73 -21.19 -1.59 -10.61
CA MET A 73 -21.43 -1.52 -12.05
C MET A 73 -20.25 -2.09 -12.85
N PRO A 74 -20.49 -2.70 -14.03
CA PRO A 74 -19.42 -3.14 -14.91
C PRO A 74 -18.37 -2.05 -15.14
N ALA A 75 -17.10 -2.45 -15.20
CA ALA A 75 -16.06 -1.54 -15.63
C ALA A 75 -16.20 -1.24 -17.13
N LYS A 76 -15.67 -0.10 -17.58
CA LYS A 76 -15.55 0.16 -19.02
C LYS A 76 -14.75 -0.98 -19.65
N SER A 77 -15.22 -1.48 -20.79
CA SER A 77 -14.57 -2.54 -21.56
C SER A 77 -13.85 -2.01 -22.80
N ASP A 78 -14.23 -0.81 -23.25
CA ASP A 78 -13.56 -0.11 -24.34
C ASP A 78 -12.59 0.95 -23.76
N PHE A 79 -11.32 0.79 -24.10
CA PHE A 79 -10.23 1.67 -23.70
C PHE A 79 -9.60 2.40 -24.90
N GLY A 80 -10.21 2.32 -26.09
CA GLY A 80 -9.69 2.97 -27.30
C GLY A 80 -8.40 2.35 -27.85
N VAL A 81 -7.96 1.21 -27.31
CA VAL A 81 -6.76 0.49 -27.76
C VAL A 81 -7.07 -0.39 -28.98
N LYS A 82 -6.24 -0.28 -30.02
CA LYS A 82 -6.46 -0.95 -31.31
C LYS A 82 -5.33 -1.92 -31.65
N LYS A 83 -4.13 -1.74 -31.11
CA LYS A 83 -2.94 -2.52 -31.47
C LYS A 83 -2.67 -3.66 -30.48
N LEU A 84 -3.14 -3.58 -29.25
CA LEU A 84 -3.04 -4.64 -28.26
C LEU A 84 -3.75 -5.93 -28.70
N SER A 85 -3.10 -7.07 -28.44
CA SER A 85 -3.65 -8.40 -28.64
C SER A 85 -4.93 -8.60 -27.81
N GLY A 86 -5.73 -9.62 -28.15
CA GLY A 86 -6.91 -9.98 -27.35
C GLY A 86 -6.57 -10.28 -25.88
N ALA A 87 -5.44 -10.96 -25.64
CA ALA A 87 -4.95 -11.24 -24.29
C ALA A 87 -4.66 -9.95 -23.51
N ASN A 88 -3.87 -9.04 -24.11
CA ASN A 88 -3.50 -7.76 -23.48
C ASN A 88 -4.69 -6.82 -23.25
N ARG A 89 -5.67 -6.80 -24.16
CA ARG A 89 -6.97 -6.13 -23.90
C ARG A 89 -7.73 -6.75 -22.73
N GLY A 90 -7.66 -8.07 -22.57
CA GLY A 90 -8.16 -8.77 -21.40
C GLY A 90 -7.49 -8.34 -20.09
N HIS A 91 -6.19 -7.98 -20.12
CA HIS A 91 -5.48 -7.41 -18.97
C HIS A 91 -5.96 -6.01 -18.59
N LEU A 92 -6.28 -5.15 -19.55
CA LEU A 92 -6.92 -3.86 -19.27
C LEU A 92 -8.30 -4.01 -18.64
N ALA A 93 -9.13 -4.89 -19.18
CA ALA A 93 -10.45 -5.18 -18.61
C ALA A 93 -10.35 -5.75 -17.19
N PHE A 94 -9.37 -6.64 -16.95
CA PHE A 94 -9.05 -7.13 -15.61
C PHE A 94 -8.66 -5.98 -14.68
N ALA A 95 -7.76 -5.09 -15.11
CA ALA A 95 -7.29 -3.98 -14.28
C ALA A 95 -8.47 -3.08 -13.87
N ALA A 96 -9.32 -2.67 -14.82
CA ALA A 96 -10.46 -1.80 -14.54
C ALA A 96 -11.50 -2.46 -13.60
N LYS A 97 -11.82 -3.74 -13.82
CA LYS A 97 -12.70 -4.51 -12.91
C LYS A 97 -12.09 -4.62 -11.51
N THR A 98 -10.79 -4.84 -11.45
CA THR A 98 -10.07 -5.06 -10.20
C THR A 98 -9.87 -3.78 -9.41
N SER A 99 -9.69 -2.63 -10.07
CA SER A 99 -9.71 -1.31 -9.41
C SER A 99 -11.04 -1.04 -8.71
N LYS A 100 -12.17 -1.39 -9.33
CA LYS A 100 -13.49 -1.31 -8.65
C LYS A 100 -13.61 -2.28 -7.47
N LYS A 101 -13.05 -3.49 -7.59
CA LYS A 101 -12.98 -4.46 -6.48
C LYS A 101 -12.09 -3.93 -5.35
N LEU A 102 -10.94 -3.34 -5.66
CA LEU A 102 -10.02 -2.73 -4.71
C LEU A 102 -10.73 -1.64 -3.91
N ALA A 103 -11.36 -0.69 -4.60
CA ALA A 103 -12.11 0.39 -3.97
C ALA A 103 -13.18 -0.11 -2.98
N ARG A 104 -13.98 -1.11 -3.38
CA ARG A 104 -14.98 -1.73 -2.48
C ARG A 104 -14.35 -2.43 -1.29
N THR A 105 -13.32 -3.21 -1.52
CA THR A 105 -12.66 -3.99 -0.46
C THR A 105 -11.99 -3.05 0.55
N LEU A 106 -11.34 -1.99 0.07
CA LEU A 106 -10.76 -0.94 0.90
C LEU A 106 -11.85 -0.26 1.73
N PHE A 107 -12.96 0.14 1.10
CA PHE A 107 -14.08 0.78 1.77
C PHE A 107 -14.73 -0.11 2.84
N HIS A 108 -14.98 -1.39 2.56
CA HIS A 108 -15.51 -2.34 3.54
C HIS A 108 -14.52 -2.58 4.69
N THR A 109 -13.23 -2.60 4.40
CA THR A 109 -12.18 -2.71 5.42
C THR A 109 -12.16 -1.47 6.30
N MET A 110 -12.25 -0.28 5.71
CA MET A 110 -12.38 0.97 6.45
C MET A 110 -13.63 0.99 7.33
N ALA A 111 -14.79 0.53 6.83
CA ALA A 111 -15.99 0.42 7.64
C ALA A 111 -15.82 -0.54 8.84
N LYS A 112 -15.06 -1.64 8.65
CA LYS A 112 -14.78 -2.62 9.70
C LYS A 112 -13.82 -2.10 10.79
N TYR A 113 -12.75 -1.42 10.40
CA TYR A 113 -11.70 -0.96 11.35
C TYR A 113 -11.91 0.48 11.85
N GLY A 114 -12.66 1.29 11.11
CA GLY A 114 -12.92 2.69 11.42
C GLY A 114 -11.62 3.50 11.58
N PRO A 115 -11.53 4.39 12.57
CA PRO A 115 -10.32 5.18 12.85
C PRO A 115 -9.08 4.32 13.13
N LYS A 116 -9.25 3.08 13.60
CA LYS A 116 -8.13 2.18 13.92
C LYS A 116 -7.44 1.61 12.68
N MET A 117 -7.97 1.87 11.48
CA MET A 117 -7.40 1.39 10.23
C MET A 117 -5.96 1.88 10.00
N GLU A 118 -5.61 3.06 10.51
CA GLU A 118 -4.24 3.60 10.43
C GLU A 118 -3.19 2.70 11.11
N TYR A 119 -3.59 1.89 12.10
CA TYR A 119 -2.72 0.95 12.81
C TYR A 119 -2.62 -0.43 12.13
N GLU A 120 -3.37 -0.66 11.06
CA GLU A 120 -3.37 -1.92 10.31
C GLU A 120 -2.42 -1.83 9.09
N GLN A 121 -1.17 -1.46 9.36
CA GLN A 121 -0.13 -1.16 8.36
C GLN A 121 0.08 -2.31 7.35
N LEU A 122 0.06 -3.56 7.79
CA LEU A 122 0.19 -4.72 6.89
C LEU A 122 -1.00 -4.81 5.91
N ILE A 123 -2.22 -4.51 6.36
CA ILE A 123 -3.41 -4.51 5.49
C ILE A 123 -3.32 -3.35 4.50
N LEU A 124 -2.92 -2.17 4.97
CA LEU A 124 -2.72 -0.98 4.13
C LEU A 124 -1.65 -1.21 3.06
N GLY A 125 -0.52 -1.83 3.44
CA GLY A 125 0.54 -2.21 2.50
C GLY A 125 0.02 -3.12 1.38
N ASN A 126 -0.74 -4.16 1.72
CA ASN A 126 -1.35 -5.04 0.72
C ASN A 126 -2.29 -4.28 -0.26
N PHE A 127 -3.04 -3.29 0.21
CA PHE A 127 -3.89 -2.48 -0.68
C PHE A 127 -3.06 -1.60 -1.62
N VAL A 128 -1.99 -1.01 -1.12
CA VAL A 128 -1.05 -0.20 -1.91
C VAL A 128 -0.35 -1.06 -2.96
N ASP A 129 0.10 -2.27 -2.59
CA ASP A 129 0.71 -3.21 -3.54
C ASP A 129 -0.26 -3.57 -4.67
N ILE A 130 -1.53 -3.83 -4.35
CA ILE A 130 -2.56 -4.07 -5.37
C ILE A 130 -2.72 -2.84 -6.27
N GLY A 131 -2.81 -1.64 -5.69
CA GLY A 131 -2.92 -0.40 -6.45
C GLY A 131 -1.73 -0.17 -7.38
N THR A 132 -0.52 -0.46 -6.88
CA THR A 132 0.74 -0.34 -7.61
C THR A 132 0.79 -1.33 -8.78
N ASP A 133 0.48 -2.61 -8.55
CA ASP A 133 0.43 -3.60 -9.64
C ASP A 133 -0.60 -3.21 -10.71
N LEU A 134 -1.77 -2.71 -10.32
CA LEU A 134 -2.78 -2.23 -11.27
C LEU A 134 -2.29 -1.03 -12.10
N PHE A 135 -1.57 -0.09 -11.46
CA PHE A 135 -0.96 1.04 -12.13
C PHE A 135 0.11 0.60 -13.12
N VAL A 136 1.05 -0.25 -12.70
CA VAL A 136 2.14 -0.74 -13.55
C VAL A 136 1.61 -1.59 -14.69
N MET A 137 0.58 -2.42 -14.48
CA MET A 137 -0.11 -3.13 -15.56
C MET A 137 -0.65 -2.15 -16.60
N SER A 138 -1.34 -1.09 -16.16
CA SER A 138 -1.93 -0.09 -17.04
C SER A 138 -0.88 0.68 -17.83
N ALA A 139 0.22 1.08 -17.17
CA ALA A 139 1.35 1.77 -17.80
C ALA A 139 2.06 0.87 -18.82
N THR A 140 2.31 -0.40 -18.47
CA THR A 140 2.93 -1.38 -19.37
C THR A 140 2.10 -1.58 -20.63
N LEU A 141 0.78 -1.75 -20.48
CA LEU A 141 -0.13 -1.95 -21.61
C LEU A 141 -0.28 -0.69 -22.47
N SER A 142 -0.30 0.50 -21.85
CA SER A 142 -0.30 1.78 -22.57
C SER A 142 0.98 1.97 -23.37
N TYR A 143 2.13 1.61 -22.81
CA TYR A 143 3.42 1.71 -23.49
C TYR A 143 3.55 0.67 -24.61
N ALA A 144 3.06 -0.55 -24.39
CA ALA A 144 2.98 -1.57 -25.42
C ALA A 144 2.13 -1.11 -26.62
N GLU A 145 0.96 -0.53 -26.41
CA GLU A 145 0.12 0.05 -27.49
C GLU A 145 0.90 1.13 -28.28
N HIS A 146 1.67 1.97 -27.59
CA HIS A 146 2.50 2.99 -28.21
C HIS A 146 3.62 2.38 -29.08
N LEU A 147 4.36 1.40 -28.58
CA LEU A 147 5.40 0.71 -29.35
C LEU A 147 4.83 -0.01 -30.57
N LEU A 148 3.67 -0.64 -30.42
CA LEU A 148 2.97 -1.31 -31.52
C LEU A 148 2.39 -0.34 -32.55
N THR A 149 2.28 0.95 -32.23
CA THR A 149 1.96 1.97 -33.24
C THR A 149 3.15 2.21 -34.17
N GLN A 150 4.37 2.11 -33.65
CA GLN A 150 5.61 2.26 -34.41
C GLN A 150 5.98 0.98 -35.17
N ASN A 151 5.80 -0.18 -34.53
CA ASN A 151 6.03 -1.49 -35.13
C ASN A 151 4.85 -2.45 -34.89
N PRO A 152 3.80 -2.42 -35.74
CA PRO A 152 2.57 -3.18 -35.51
C PRO A 152 2.70 -4.71 -35.48
N GLY A 153 3.79 -5.24 -36.04
CA GLY A 153 4.04 -6.69 -36.13
C GLY A 153 4.82 -7.27 -34.95
N ASP A 154 5.27 -6.45 -34.00
CA ASP A 154 6.17 -6.89 -32.94
C ASP A 154 5.46 -7.71 -31.85
N GLN A 155 5.54 -9.03 -31.97
CA GLN A 155 4.97 -9.95 -30.96
C GLN A 155 5.76 -9.93 -29.65
N THR A 156 7.05 -9.58 -29.67
CA THR A 156 7.89 -9.63 -28.46
C THR A 156 7.39 -8.66 -27.38
N VAL A 157 6.90 -7.49 -27.80
CA VAL A 157 6.26 -6.50 -26.92
C VAL A 157 4.96 -7.03 -26.32
N GLN A 158 4.15 -7.71 -27.13
CA GLN A 158 2.87 -8.28 -26.68
C GLN A 158 3.11 -9.39 -25.65
N ASP A 159 4.06 -10.29 -25.92
CA ASP A 159 4.41 -11.42 -25.07
C ASP A 159 4.99 -10.97 -23.73
N LEU A 160 5.88 -9.97 -23.74
CA LEU A 160 6.46 -9.40 -22.53
C LEU A 160 5.38 -8.74 -21.65
N ALA A 161 4.48 -7.95 -22.26
CA ALA A 161 3.38 -7.31 -21.56
C ALA A 161 2.41 -8.35 -20.96
N ASP A 162 2.08 -9.39 -21.71
CA ASP A 162 1.21 -10.48 -21.27
C ASP A 162 1.83 -11.24 -20.09
N LEU A 163 3.11 -11.61 -20.18
CA LEU A 163 3.84 -12.27 -19.10
C LEU A 163 3.86 -11.44 -17.82
N PHE A 164 4.24 -10.16 -17.92
CA PHE A 164 4.24 -9.26 -16.76
C PHE A 164 2.85 -9.18 -16.13
N CYS A 165 1.81 -8.99 -16.95
CA CYS A 165 0.45 -8.85 -16.47
C CYS A 165 -0.11 -10.15 -15.86
N LYS A 166 0.33 -11.33 -16.31
CA LYS A 166 0.00 -12.63 -15.68
C LYS A 166 0.61 -12.75 -14.29
N GLU A 167 1.87 -12.35 -14.11
CA GLU A 167 2.53 -12.36 -12.80
C GLU A 167 1.94 -11.31 -11.85
N ALA A 168 1.64 -10.10 -12.35
CA ALA A 168 0.96 -9.08 -11.57
C ALA A 168 -0.42 -9.54 -11.07
N ARG A 169 -1.19 -10.25 -11.90
CA ARG A 169 -2.48 -10.84 -11.47
C ARG A 169 -2.31 -11.83 -10.31
N LYS A 170 -1.24 -12.63 -10.28
CA LYS A 170 -0.94 -13.55 -9.17
C LYS A 170 -0.64 -12.79 -7.88
N ARG A 171 0.19 -11.75 -7.94
CA ARG A 171 0.49 -10.88 -6.79
C ARG A 171 -0.76 -10.18 -6.26
N ILE A 172 -1.56 -9.59 -7.15
CA ILE A 172 -2.84 -8.97 -6.79
C ILE A 172 -3.75 -9.98 -6.07
N ALA A 173 -3.88 -11.20 -6.59
CA ALA A 173 -4.70 -12.23 -5.96
C ALA A 173 -4.17 -12.63 -4.57
N ALA A 174 -2.85 -12.77 -4.42
CA ALA A 174 -2.21 -13.06 -3.15
C ALA A 174 -2.45 -11.95 -2.12
N ASN A 175 -2.32 -10.68 -2.53
CA ASN A 175 -2.55 -9.53 -1.65
C ASN A 175 -4.02 -9.40 -1.24
N PHE A 176 -4.97 -9.64 -2.15
CA PHE A 176 -6.39 -9.71 -1.76
C PHE A 176 -6.65 -10.84 -0.74
N LYS A 177 -5.97 -11.98 -0.89
CA LYS A 177 -6.06 -13.09 0.08
C LYS A 177 -5.46 -12.68 1.42
N ALA A 178 -4.31 -12.01 1.44
CA ALA A 178 -3.67 -11.52 2.65
C ALA A 178 -4.51 -10.48 3.40
N VAL A 179 -5.20 -9.58 2.69
CA VAL A 179 -6.17 -8.65 3.31
C VAL A 179 -7.27 -9.41 4.05
N LYS A 180 -7.81 -10.48 3.45
CA LYS A 180 -8.93 -11.26 4.01
C LYS A 180 -8.50 -12.23 5.11
N CYS A 181 -7.40 -12.95 4.89
CA CYS A 181 -6.89 -14.02 5.73
C CYS A 181 -5.44 -13.71 6.08
N ASN A 182 -5.20 -13.17 7.28
CA ASN A 182 -3.87 -12.85 7.78
C ASN A 182 -3.66 -13.28 9.23
N HIS A 183 -2.40 -13.28 9.62
CA HIS A 183 -1.93 -13.60 10.97
C HIS A 183 -1.46 -12.34 11.72
N ASN A 184 -1.95 -11.15 11.36
CA ASN A 184 -1.46 -9.88 11.90
C ASN A 184 -1.49 -9.84 13.45
N LYS A 185 -2.50 -10.44 14.06
CA LYS A 185 -2.58 -10.56 15.53
C LYS A 185 -1.43 -11.40 16.11
N MET A 186 -1.04 -12.48 15.44
CA MET A 186 0.08 -13.32 15.88
C MET A 186 1.40 -12.59 15.67
N PHE A 187 1.59 -11.87 14.55
CA PHE A 187 2.76 -11.01 14.36
C PHE A 187 2.89 -9.97 15.47
N LYS A 188 1.80 -9.26 15.83
CA LYS A 188 1.78 -8.31 16.93
C LYS A 188 2.15 -8.97 18.26
N LYS A 189 1.62 -10.16 18.55
CA LYS A 189 1.95 -10.94 19.76
C LYS A 189 3.43 -11.30 19.83
N VAL A 190 3.96 -11.94 18.78
CA VAL A 190 5.36 -12.42 18.75
C VAL A 190 6.34 -11.26 18.76
N ALA A 191 6.04 -10.17 18.05
CA ALA A 191 6.83 -8.94 18.12
C ALA A 191 6.84 -8.37 19.55
N GLY A 192 5.70 -8.39 20.26
CA GLY A 192 5.64 -8.03 21.67
C GLY A 192 6.52 -8.94 22.54
N GLU A 193 6.44 -10.27 22.36
CA GLU A 193 7.29 -11.22 23.10
C GLU A 193 8.79 -11.02 22.83
N PHE A 194 9.15 -10.65 21.59
CA PHE A 194 10.51 -10.29 21.22
C PHE A 194 10.97 -9.01 21.95
N MET A 195 10.15 -7.95 21.91
CA MET A 195 10.46 -6.68 22.59
C MET A 195 10.51 -6.83 24.12
N ASP A 196 9.70 -7.73 24.69
CA ASP A 196 9.73 -8.10 26.11
C ASP A 196 10.96 -8.97 26.48
N GLY A 197 11.79 -9.36 25.51
CA GLY A 197 12.97 -10.21 25.73
C GLY A 197 12.67 -11.69 25.97
N LYS A 198 11.40 -12.12 25.87
CA LYS A 198 10.97 -13.52 26.11
C LYS A 198 11.54 -14.49 25.07
N LEU A 199 11.89 -13.98 23.89
CA LEU A 199 12.53 -14.76 22.82
C LEU A 199 14.06 -14.71 22.85
N GLY A 200 14.67 -14.31 23.99
CA GLY A 200 16.12 -14.21 24.14
C GLY A 200 16.89 -15.51 23.88
N TRP A 201 16.22 -16.66 23.95
CA TRP A 201 16.78 -17.96 23.57
C TRP A 201 17.19 -18.01 22.09
N LEU A 202 16.58 -17.23 21.18
CA LEU A 202 16.99 -17.13 19.77
C LEU A 202 18.41 -16.58 19.59
N ALA A 203 18.90 -15.81 20.56
CA ALA A 203 20.22 -15.18 20.51
C ALA A 203 21.34 -16.04 21.12
N GLN A 204 21.01 -17.22 21.66
CA GLN A 204 22.01 -18.13 22.24
C GLN A 204 22.96 -18.64 21.15
N GLY A 205 24.27 -18.42 21.31
CA GLY A 205 25.29 -18.84 20.35
C GLY A 205 25.55 -17.86 19.19
N ALA A 206 24.78 -16.77 19.07
CA ALA A 206 25.13 -15.69 18.17
C ALA A 206 26.37 -14.94 18.72
N SER A 207 27.35 -14.65 17.85
CA SER A 207 28.57 -13.88 18.22
C SER A 207 28.26 -12.45 18.67
N ASN A 208 27.04 -11.98 18.40
CA ASN A 208 26.48 -10.73 18.92
C ASN A 208 25.02 -10.98 19.33
N PRO A 209 24.75 -11.49 20.56
CA PRO A 209 23.40 -11.52 21.07
C PRO A 209 22.92 -10.07 21.17
N ILE A 210 21.70 -9.74 20.72
CA ILE A 210 21.27 -8.33 20.61
C ILE A 210 21.62 -7.58 21.92
N PRO A 211 22.47 -6.53 21.85
CA PRO A 211 23.27 -6.15 23.00
C PRO A 211 22.46 -5.62 24.19
N PRO A 212 23.04 -5.70 25.40
CA PRO A 212 22.55 -5.01 26.60
C PRO A 212 22.27 -3.52 26.46
N LYS A 213 22.71 -2.89 25.37
CA LYS A 213 22.69 -1.45 25.13
C LYS A 213 21.58 -0.97 24.17
N TYR A 214 20.78 -1.88 23.63
CA TYR A 214 19.39 -1.56 23.34
C TYR A 214 18.50 -1.78 24.61
N ARG A 215 19.11 -2.06 25.78
CA ARG A 215 18.40 -2.17 27.09
C ARG A 215 18.38 -0.88 27.94
N ASP A 216 19.05 0.22 27.55
CA ASP A 216 18.95 1.55 28.23
C ASP A 216 19.68 2.65 27.41
N TRP A 217 18.95 3.56 26.75
CA TRP A 217 19.55 4.61 25.88
C TRP A 217 20.32 5.68 26.66
N ALA A 218 19.88 5.98 27.89
CA ALA A 218 20.37 7.09 28.71
C ALA A 218 21.69 6.79 29.46
N LYS A 219 22.21 5.55 29.41
CA LYS A 219 23.35 5.10 30.23
C LYS A 219 24.59 4.71 29.41
N ASN A 220 24.63 5.06 28.12
CA ASN A 220 25.74 4.68 27.25
C ASN A 220 26.75 5.82 27.09
N ASP A 221 28.06 5.48 27.18
CA ASP A 221 29.22 6.38 27.11
C ASP A 221 29.55 6.92 25.71
N TYR A 222 28.56 7.18 24.86
CA TYR A 222 28.78 7.90 23.60
C TYR A 222 28.21 9.31 23.71
N ASP A 223 28.86 10.29 23.07
CA ASP A 223 28.39 11.67 23.09
C ASP A 223 27.03 11.79 22.39
N HIS A 224 26.07 12.46 23.03
CA HIS A 224 24.66 12.50 22.63
C HIS A 224 24.34 13.86 21.99
N PRO A 225 24.61 14.08 20.69
CA PRO A 225 24.47 15.40 20.06
C PRO A 225 23.03 15.95 20.07
N ALA A 226 22.03 15.11 20.33
CA ALA A 226 20.63 15.52 20.47
C ALA A 226 20.28 16.12 21.85
N ALA A 227 21.05 15.81 22.91
CA ALA A 227 20.81 16.35 24.25
C ALA A 227 21.19 17.84 24.34
N ASP A 228 22.15 18.29 23.52
CA ASP A 228 22.60 19.68 23.47
C ASP A 228 21.63 20.60 22.73
N LEU A 229 20.74 20.04 21.91
CA LEU A 229 19.66 20.77 21.26
C LEU A 229 18.51 21.09 22.23
N ALA A 230 18.34 20.30 23.29
CA ALA A 230 17.29 20.52 24.30
C ALA A 230 17.69 21.50 25.42
N LYS A 231 18.95 21.94 25.47
CA LYS A 231 19.48 22.92 26.45
C LYS A 231 19.54 24.35 25.91
N LYS A 232 19.03 24.59 24.70
CA LYS A 232 19.09 25.89 24.02
C LYS A 232 17.76 26.66 23.98
N ASP A 233 16.79 26.26 24.80
CA ASP A 233 15.61 27.07 25.13
C ASP A 233 15.59 27.38 26.63
#